data_AF-A0A2E3NF70-F1
#
_entry.id   AF-A0A2E3NF70-F1
#
_cell.length_a   1.000
_cell.length_b   1.000
_cell.length_c   1.000
_cell.angle_alpha   90.00
_cell.angle_beta   90.00
_cell.angle_gamma   90.00
#
_symmetry.space_group_name_H-M   'P 1'
#
loop_
_entity.id
_entity.type
_entity.pdbx_description
1 polymer ?
#
loop_
_entity_poly.entity_id
_entity_poly.type
_entity_poly.pdbx_seq_one_letter_code
_entity_poly.pdbx_strand_id
1 'polypeptide(L)'
;MDFGLSEEQEMLQETIRGFAQNECPTTRLRELFDEGEGHDPALWSALAEMGIAGLIVPEEHGGAGMEILDLALVAEVLGEFAIPGPFLGHSLAIRGVMLAASAAQQANLLPDLASGEMIATVALQEADAAWAPESWTARVRDGRLTGEKTIVSHAALADRILVGLDGGGLAWVDAKGQGVVIEDLGGIDRTRPVYKVRFEGAPAEVLEGGSGNAWQLVETAAVLLAADAFGSATKLIDLDVAYAMEREQFGQPIAQFQAIKHTVARIGTDIEPARALFWYAAHCQDAIEAEAGRAASVAKAHITDRAMNAARESVELHGGYGFTWECEVQMWFKRIMLDRSLLGTPDQWRERTAVMGEY
;
A
#
# COMPACT_ATOMS: atom_id res chain seq x y z
N MET A 1 30.72 -1.54 1.22
CA MET A 1 29.40 -1.14 0.72
C MET A 1 28.49 -2.27 1.12
N ASP A 2 27.66 -2.02 2.12
CA ASP A 2 26.68 -2.97 2.62
C ASP A 2 25.32 -2.53 2.09
N PHE A 3 24.60 -3.45 1.48
CA PHE A 3 23.26 -3.23 0.91
C PHE A 3 22.19 -3.99 1.70
N GLY A 4 22.58 -4.66 2.78
CA GLY A 4 21.67 -5.30 3.71
C GLY A 4 20.95 -4.29 4.58
N LEU A 5 19.95 -4.80 5.29
CA LEU A 5 19.23 -4.06 6.32
C LEU A 5 20.11 -3.90 7.57
N SER A 6 19.81 -2.89 8.38
CA SER A 6 20.39 -2.81 9.72
C SER A 6 19.79 -3.88 10.65
N GLU A 7 20.48 -4.18 11.77
CA GLU A 7 19.94 -5.09 12.80
C GLU A 7 18.58 -4.62 13.34
N GLU A 8 18.37 -3.30 13.44
CA GLU A 8 17.09 -2.71 13.87
C GLU A 8 15.98 -2.95 12.83
N GLN A 9 16.30 -2.83 11.55
CA GLN A 9 15.37 -3.09 10.45
C GLN A 9 15.00 -4.57 10.33
N GLU A 10 15.97 -5.47 10.49
CA GLU A 10 15.70 -6.91 10.55
C GLU A 10 14.80 -7.25 11.75
N MET A 11 15.09 -6.69 12.93
CA MET A 11 14.29 -6.88 14.13
C MET A 11 12.86 -6.34 13.97
N LEU A 12 12.69 -5.19 13.29
CA LEU A 12 11.37 -4.64 12.96
C LEU A 12 10.56 -5.63 12.11
N GLN A 13 11.15 -6.16 11.04
CA GLN A 13 10.47 -7.13 10.17
C GLN A 13 10.14 -8.43 10.92
N GLU A 14 11.07 -8.97 11.70
CA GLU A 14 10.86 -10.18 12.49
C GLU A 14 9.73 -10.01 13.50
N THR A 15 9.67 -8.86 14.17
CA THR A 15 8.65 -8.56 15.17
C THR A 15 7.26 -8.49 14.52
N ILE A 16 7.12 -7.77 13.40
CA ILE A 16 5.84 -7.64 12.69
C ILE A 16 5.42 -8.98 12.09
N ARG A 17 6.36 -9.77 11.58
CA ARG A 17 6.12 -11.10 11.02
C ARG A 17 5.64 -12.06 12.10
N GLY A 18 6.27 -12.06 13.27
CA GLY A 18 5.83 -12.85 14.43
C GLY A 18 4.43 -12.44 14.91
N PHE A 19 4.16 -11.14 14.98
CA PHE A 19 2.82 -10.62 15.27
C PHE A 19 1.79 -11.11 14.23
N ALA A 20 2.04 -10.90 12.94
CA ALA A 20 1.13 -11.26 11.87
C ALA A 20 0.84 -12.78 11.82
N GLN A 21 1.85 -13.62 12.06
CA GLN A 21 1.68 -15.08 12.15
C GLN A 21 0.75 -15.50 13.29
N ASN A 22 0.84 -14.83 14.45
CA ASN A 22 0.10 -15.18 15.65
C ASN A 22 -1.33 -14.61 15.64
N GLU A 23 -1.47 -13.34 15.27
CA GLU A 23 -2.73 -12.60 15.40
C GLU A 23 -3.60 -12.67 14.13
N CYS A 24 -2.97 -12.86 12.96
CA CYS A 24 -3.69 -12.98 11.69
C CYS A 24 -3.19 -14.18 10.86
N PRO A 25 -3.22 -15.41 11.40
CA PRO A 25 -2.96 -16.62 10.61
C PRO A 25 -3.99 -16.73 9.46
N THR A 26 -3.70 -17.52 8.43
CA THR A 26 -4.53 -17.56 7.22
C THR A 26 -6.01 -17.90 7.49
N THR A 27 -6.31 -18.65 8.55
CA THR A 27 -7.69 -18.91 9.00
C THR A 27 -8.40 -17.64 9.47
N ARG A 28 -7.73 -16.78 10.24
CA ARG A 28 -8.29 -15.50 10.68
C ARG A 28 -8.40 -14.53 9.51
N LEU A 29 -7.38 -14.49 8.64
CA LEU A 29 -7.43 -13.71 7.40
C LEU A 29 -8.65 -14.10 6.55
N ARG A 30 -8.93 -15.40 6.42
CA ARG A 30 -10.08 -15.91 5.69
C ARG A 30 -11.40 -15.39 6.26
N GLU A 31 -11.57 -15.44 7.58
CA GLU A 31 -12.77 -14.91 8.26
C GLU A 31 -12.97 -13.43 7.94
N LEU A 32 -11.93 -12.61 8.12
CA LEU A 32 -11.95 -11.18 7.83
C LEU A 32 -12.23 -10.89 6.35
N PHE A 33 -11.65 -11.70 5.46
CA PHE A 33 -11.89 -11.61 4.03
C PHE A 33 -13.33 -11.97 3.67
N ASP A 34 -13.94 -12.94 4.34
CA ASP A 34 -15.32 -13.38 4.12
C ASP A 34 -16.36 -12.40 4.68
N GLU A 35 -16.04 -11.71 5.79
CA GLU A 35 -16.80 -10.58 6.34
C GLU A 35 -16.73 -9.37 5.39
N GLY A 36 -15.53 -9.04 4.92
CA GLY A 36 -15.28 -8.00 3.93
C GLY A 36 -15.29 -6.57 4.46
N GLU A 37 -15.22 -6.39 5.78
CA GLU A 37 -15.01 -5.07 6.40
C GLU A 37 -13.60 -4.53 6.14
N GLY A 38 -12.64 -5.43 5.81
CA GLY A 38 -11.26 -5.09 5.50
C GLY A 38 -10.50 -4.44 6.64
N HIS A 39 -10.95 -4.65 7.86
CA HIS A 39 -10.38 -4.09 9.07
C HIS A 39 -10.73 -4.97 10.27
N ASP A 40 -9.75 -5.16 11.15
CA ASP A 40 -9.97 -5.68 12.50
C ASP A 40 -9.45 -4.62 13.49
N PRO A 41 -10.32 -4.02 14.32
CA PRO A 41 -9.91 -3.02 15.29
C PRO A 41 -8.83 -3.51 16.25
N ALA A 42 -8.84 -4.79 16.61
CA ALA A 42 -7.83 -5.36 17.51
C ALA A 42 -6.46 -5.45 16.82
N LEU A 43 -6.42 -5.87 15.55
CA LEU A 43 -5.17 -5.90 14.78
C LEU A 43 -4.58 -4.50 14.60
N TRP A 44 -5.42 -3.51 14.29
CA TRP A 44 -4.95 -2.13 14.16
C TRP A 44 -4.46 -1.56 15.48
N SER A 45 -5.21 -1.76 16.57
CA SER A 45 -4.80 -1.32 17.92
C SER A 45 -3.45 -1.91 18.31
N ALA A 46 -3.24 -3.20 18.07
CA ALA A 46 -1.97 -3.85 18.40
C ALA A 46 -0.81 -3.34 17.54
N LEU A 47 -1.02 -3.10 16.23
CA LEU A 47 -0.02 -2.43 15.38
C LEU A 47 0.31 -1.02 15.88
N ALA A 48 -0.70 -0.26 16.31
CA ALA A 48 -0.52 1.08 16.88
C ALA A 48 0.28 1.04 18.20
N GLU A 49 0.00 0.08 19.09
CA GLU A 49 0.75 -0.15 20.34
C GLU A 49 2.22 -0.53 20.08
N MET A 50 2.50 -1.19 18.96
CA MET A 50 3.87 -1.46 18.48
C MET A 50 4.56 -0.23 17.86
N GLY A 51 3.87 0.91 17.76
CA GLY A 51 4.38 2.14 17.15
C GLY A 51 4.25 2.21 15.63
N ILE A 52 3.57 1.25 15.00
CA ILE A 52 3.49 1.16 13.53
C ILE A 52 2.60 2.26 12.93
N ALA A 53 1.58 2.72 13.64
CA ALA A 53 0.72 3.81 13.18
C ALA A 53 1.52 5.12 12.99
N GLY A 54 2.34 5.48 13.98
CA GLY A 54 3.17 6.67 14.00
C GLY A 54 4.63 6.47 13.57
N LEU A 55 4.94 5.43 12.80
CA LEU A 55 6.32 4.99 12.55
C LEU A 55 7.24 6.11 12.03
N ILE A 56 6.76 6.87 11.04
CA ILE A 56 7.51 7.97 10.43
C ILE A 56 7.19 9.34 11.04
N VAL A 57 6.28 9.41 12.02
CA VAL A 57 5.95 10.67 12.68
C VAL A 57 7.16 11.10 13.52
N PRO A 58 7.62 12.37 13.44
CA PRO A 58 8.71 12.85 14.28
C PRO A 58 8.47 12.63 15.78
N GLU A 59 9.54 12.34 16.53
CA GLU A 59 9.45 12.10 17.98
C GLU A 59 8.80 13.26 18.75
N GLU A 60 9.03 14.50 18.31
CA GLU A 60 8.41 15.70 18.91
C GLU A 60 6.88 15.76 18.77
N HIS A 61 6.33 14.92 17.89
CA HIS A 61 4.90 14.72 17.68
C HIS A 61 4.42 13.34 18.13
N GLY A 62 5.24 12.58 18.88
CA GLY A 62 4.85 11.33 19.51
C GLY A 62 5.00 10.07 18.65
N GLY A 63 5.72 10.16 17.52
CA GLY A 63 6.05 8.99 16.70
C GLY A 63 7.46 8.44 16.93
N ALA A 64 7.90 7.56 16.04
CA ALA A 64 9.22 6.91 16.11
C ALA A 64 10.29 7.58 15.22
N GLY A 65 9.92 8.55 14.37
CA GLY A 65 10.86 9.30 13.54
C GLY A 65 11.65 8.45 12.53
N MET A 66 11.13 7.28 12.15
CA MET A 66 11.78 6.37 11.22
C MET A 66 11.69 6.85 9.76
N GLU A 67 12.48 6.24 8.89
CA GLU A 67 12.59 6.59 7.47
C GLU A 67 11.55 5.85 6.61
N ILE A 68 11.40 6.27 5.35
CA ILE A 68 10.48 5.62 4.40
C ILE A 68 10.92 4.19 4.08
N LEU A 69 12.21 3.87 4.22
CA LEU A 69 12.69 2.48 4.13
C LEU A 69 12.03 1.60 5.20
N ASP A 70 12.03 2.04 6.46
CA ASP A 70 11.42 1.28 7.56
C ASP A 70 9.93 1.08 7.34
N LEU A 71 9.23 2.13 6.87
CA LEU A 71 7.82 2.06 6.50
C LEU A 71 7.55 1.07 5.35
N ALA A 72 8.43 1.01 4.35
CA ALA A 72 8.33 0.06 3.25
C ALA A 72 8.58 -1.39 3.72
N LEU A 73 9.48 -1.61 4.68
CA LEU A 73 9.70 -2.93 5.27
C LEU A 73 8.48 -3.42 6.05
N VAL A 74 7.75 -2.51 6.72
CA VAL A 74 6.44 -2.84 7.30
C VAL A 74 5.44 -3.21 6.22
N ALA A 75 5.33 -2.41 5.15
CA ALA A 75 4.42 -2.70 4.04
C ALA A 75 4.68 -4.07 3.39
N GLU A 76 5.95 -4.45 3.23
CA GLU A 76 6.36 -5.78 2.77
C GLU A 76 5.78 -6.87 3.67
N VAL A 77 6.03 -6.82 4.98
CA VAL A 77 5.53 -7.85 5.89
C VAL A 77 4.00 -7.88 5.91
N LEU A 78 3.33 -6.73 5.95
CA LEU A 78 1.87 -6.68 5.92
C LEU A 78 1.29 -7.25 4.61
N GLY A 79 1.97 -7.05 3.47
CA GLY A 79 1.61 -7.67 2.20
C GLY A 79 1.77 -9.18 2.21
N GLU A 80 2.85 -9.68 2.80
CA GLU A 80 3.09 -11.12 2.94
C GLU A 80 1.97 -11.83 3.71
N PHE A 81 1.44 -11.21 4.77
CA PHE A 81 0.32 -11.77 5.53
C PHE A 81 -1.05 -11.29 5.04
N ALA A 82 -1.07 -10.47 3.99
CA ALA A 82 -2.26 -9.78 3.52
C ALA A 82 -3.08 -9.13 4.65
N ILE A 83 -2.41 -8.52 5.63
CA ILE A 83 -3.04 -7.92 6.81
C ILE A 83 -4.11 -6.90 6.37
N PRO A 84 -5.38 -7.08 6.76
CA PRO A 84 -6.42 -6.08 6.53
C PRO A 84 -6.21 -4.88 7.45
N GLY A 85 -6.41 -3.67 6.91
CA GLY A 85 -6.41 -2.47 7.74
C GLY A 85 -5.90 -1.21 7.04
N PRO A 86 -5.94 -0.07 7.75
CA PRO A 86 -5.76 1.24 7.15
C PRO A 86 -4.31 1.65 6.92
N PHE A 87 -3.32 0.79 7.21
CA PHE A 87 -1.89 1.14 7.24
C PHE A 87 -1.45 1.98 6.02
N LEU A 88 -1.73 1.54 4.79
CA LEU A 88 -1.31 2.27 3.59
C LEU A 88 -1.90 3.70 3.56
N GLY A 89 -3.21 3.84 3.74
CA GLY A 89 -3.88 5.15 3.70
C GLY A 89 -3.44 6.05 4.85
N HIS A 90 -3.28 5.48 6.05
CA HIS A 90 -2.89 6.19 7.26
C HIS A 90 -1.46 6.72 7.16
N SER A 91 -0.51 5.87 6.75
CA SER A 91 0.89 6.26 6.57
C SER A 91 1.08 7.29 5.47
N LEU A 92 0.31 7.21 4.38
CA LEU A 92 0.31 8.23 3.32
C LEU A 92 -0.32 9.55 3.77
N ALA A 93 -1.35 9.50 4.62
CA ALA A 93 -1.93 10.71 5.20
C ALA A 93 -0.90 11.43 6.10
N ILE A 94 -0.18 10.68 6.94
CA ILE A 94 0.94 11.21 7.74
C ILE A 94 2.00 11.83 6.83
N ARG A 95 2.49 11.10 5.82
CA ARG A 95 3.51 11.61 4.90
C ARG A 95 3.05 12.90 4.22
N GLY A 96 1.79 12.95 3.77
CA GLY A 96 1.23 14.14 3.15
C GLY A 96 1.14 15.34 4.10
N VAL A 97 0.82 15.12 5.37
CA VAL A 97 0.87 16.17 6.42
C VAL A 97 2.31 16.64 6.62
N MET A 98 3.28 15.75 6.78
CA MET A 98 4.70 16.10 6.93
C MET A 98 5.23 16.92 5.74
N LEU A 99 4.78 16.58 4.53
CA LEU A 99 5.22 17.23 3.30
C LEU A 99 4.56 18.59 3.05
N ALA A 100 3.28 18.75 3.38
CA ALA A 100 2.52 19.91 2.90
C ALA A 100 1.92 20.78 4.01
N ALA A 101 1.94 20.36 5.27
CA ALA A 101 1.39 21.14 6.36
C ALA A 101 2.42 22.13 6.93
N SER A 102 1.95 23.30 7.39
CA SER A 102 2.81 24.23 8.14
C SER A 102 3.21 23.62 9.49
N ALA A 103 4.25 24.15 10.14
CA ALA A 103 4.69 23.67 11.46
C ALA A 103 3.56 23.67 12.51
N ALA A 104 2.67 24.68 12.46
CA ALA A 104 1.51 24.75 13.35
C ALA A 104 0.48 23.65 13.03
N GLN A 105 0.26 23.35 11.75
CA GLN A 105 -0.64 22.26 11.34
C GLN A 105 -0.05 20.89 11.70
N GLN A 106 1.25 20.67 11.49
CA GLN A 106 1.93 19.43 11.88
C GLN A 106 1.81 19.17 13.38
N ALA A 107 2.09 20.18 14.22
CA ALA A 107 1.96 20.07 15.67
C ALA A 107 0.53 19.76 16.15
N ASN A 108 -0.49 20.13 15.37
CA ASN A 108 -1.88 19.85 15.68
C ASN A 108 -2.36 18.49 15.14
N LEU A 109 -1.89 18.06 13.97
CA LEU A 109 -2.43 16.91 13.24
C LEU A 109 -1.66 15.61 13.50
N LEU A 110 -0.34 15.67 13.64
CA LEU A 110 0.49 14.48 13.75
C LEU A 110 0.34 13.69 15.06
N PRO A 111 0.14 14.31 16.24
CA PRO A 111 0.01 13.55 17.49
C PRO A 111 -1.13 12.53 17.50
N ASP A 112 -2.32 12.91 17.02
CA ASP A 112 -3.48 12.02 16.99
C ASP A 112 -3.27 10.88 16.00
N LEU A 113 -2.60 11.14 14.86
CA LEU A 113 -2.23 10.13 13.89
C LEU A 113 -1.18 9.16 14.45
N ALA A 114 -0.17 9.68 15.16
CA ALA A 114 0.90 8.87 15.72
C ALA A 114 0.40 7.78 16.67
N SER A 115 -0.63 8.10 17.46
CA SER A 115 -1.27 7.16 18.38
C SER A 115 -2.07 6.03 17.68
N GLY A 116 -2.46 6.23 16.43
CA GLY A 116 -3.38 5.34 15.71
C GLY A 116 -4.86 5.45 16.14
N GLU A 117 -5.20 6.28 17.13
CA GLU A 117 -6.60 6.52 17.55
C GLU A 117 -7.41 7.23 16.46
N MET A 118 -6.79 8.20 15.78
CA MET A 118 -7.36 8.82 14.58
C MET A 118 -6.92 8.04 13.34
N ILE A 119 -7.88 7.49 12.60
CA ILE A 119 -7.58 6.83 11.33
C ILE A 119 -7.73 7.84 10.19
N ALA A 120 -6.72 7.94 9.34
CA ALA A 120 -6.76 8.76 8.14
C ALA A 120 -6.54 7.92 6.89
N THR A 121 -7.00 8.46 5.76
CA THR A 121 -6.72 7.90 4.42
C THR A 121 -6.38 9.01 3.43
N VAL A 122 -6.00 8.63 2.22
CA VAL A 122 -5.67 9.57 1.14
C VAL A 122 -6.59 9.38 -0.06
N ALA A 123 -7.02 10.49 -0.65
CA ALA A 123 -7.90 10.53 -1.81
C ALA A 123 -7.20 11.28 -2.96
N LEU A 124 -6.39 10.53 -3.71
CA LEU A 124 -5.51 11.08 -4.75
C LEU A 124 -5.95 10.70 -6.17
N GLN A 125 -6.73 9.64 -6.34
CA GLN A 125 -7.16 9.19 -7.67
C GLN A 125 -8.55 9.73 -8.03
N GLU A 126 -8.72 10.12 -9.30
CA GLU A 126 -9.96 10.57 -9.92
C GLU A 126 -10.38 9.61 -11.05
N ALA A 127 -11.55 9.85 -11.65
CA ALA A 127 -12.06 9.08 -12.78
C ALA A 127 -11.09 9.12 -13.99
N ASP A 128 -11.34 8.27 -14.99
CA ASP A 128 -10.57 8.23 -16.24
C ASP A 128 -9.05 8.02 -16.05
N ALA A 129 -8.67 7.31 -14.97
CA ALA A 129 -7.29 7.05 -14.57
C ALA A 129 -6.46 8.32 -14.32
N ALA A 130 -7.09 9.40 -13.87
CA ALA A 130 -6.41 10.60 -13.39
C ALA A 130 -5.85 10.38 -11.97
N TRP A 131 -4.59 9.95 -11.89
CA TRP A 131 -3.90 9.69 -10.62
C TRP A 131 -2.71 10.63 -10.38
N ALA A 132 -2.18 11.25 -11.43
CA ALA A 132 -1.04 12.16 -11.34
C ALA A 132 -1.48 13.55 -10.85
N PRO A 133 -0.65 14.26 -10.05
CA PRO A 133 -0.98 15.58 -9.50
C PRO A 133 -1.50 16.60 -10.51
N GLU A 134 -0.92 16.65 -11.71
CA GLU A 134 -1.33 17.55 -12.79
C GLU A 134 -2.71 17.25 -13.38
N SER A 135 -3.30 16.08 -13.07
CA SER A 135 -4.61 15.65 -13.54
C SER A 135 -5.74 15.83 -12.51
N TRP A 136 -5.42 16.26 -11.29
CA TRP A 136 -6.41 16.45 -10.24
C TRP A 136 -7.29 17.68 -10.48
N THR A 137 -8.58 17.56 -10.16
CA THR A 137 -9.59 18.60 -10.43
C THR A 137 -10.37 19.04 -9.17
N ALA A 138 -10.25 18.30 -8.08
CA ALA A 138 -10.84 18.68 -6.79
C ALA A 138 -10.26 20.02 -6.30
N ARG A 139 -11.10 20.92 -5.80
CA ARG A 139 -10.68 22.30 -5.48
C ARG A 139 -11.34 22.83 -4.22
N VAL A 140 -10.60 23.65 -3.47
CA VAL A 140 -11.13 24.38 -2.32
C VAL A 140 -11.40 25.83 -2.71
N ARG A 141 -12.60 26.33 -2.40
CA ARG A 141 -12.96 27.76 -2.50
C ARG A 141 -13.66 28.18 -1.22
N ASP A 142 -13.21 29.29 -0.63
CA ASP A 142 -13.75 29.83 0.62
C ASP A 142 -13.84 28.76 1.74
N GLY A 143 -12.80 27.92 1.86
CA GLY A 143 -12.74 26.83 2.84
C GLY A 143 -13.66 25.64 2.56
N ARG A 144 -14.24 25.54 1.36
CA ARG A 144 -15.13 24.44 0.96
C ARG A 144 -14.56 23.67 -0.24
N LEU A 145 -14.38 22.37 -0.05
CA LEU A 145 -13.92 21.43 -1.07
C LEU A 145 -15.08 20.98 -1.96
N THR A 146 -14.87 21.01 -3.26
CA THR A 146 -15.74 20.37 -4.25
C THR A 146 -14.92 19.52 -5.20
N GLY A 147 -15.36 18.28 -5.42
CA GLY A 147 -14.69 17.33 -6.30
C GLY A 147 -15.15 15.90 -6.03
N GLU A 148 -14.60 14.96 -6.81
CA GLU A 148 -14.83 13.54 -6.62
C GLU A 148 -13.48 12.83 -6.66
N LYS A 149 -13.30 11.84 -5.78
CA LYS A 149 -12.16 10.93 -5.75
C LYS A 149 -12.66 9.50 -5.81
N THR A 150 -11.86 8.61 -6.36
CA THR A 150 -12.19 7.19 -6.55
C THR A 150 -11.07 6.30 -6.06
N ILE A 151 -11.38 5.04 -5.79
CA ILE A 151 -10.45 4.04 -5.24
C ILE A 151 -9.76 4.54 -3.96
N VAL A 152 -10.54 5.20 -3.07
CA VAL A 152 -10.07 5.66 -1.76
C VAL A 152 -10.17 4.50 -0.79
N SER A 153 -9.04 3.90 -0.42
CA SER A 153 -9.00 2.76 0.51
C SER A 153 -9.51 3.16 1.89
N HIS A 154 -10.34 2.30 2.50
CA HIS A 154 -10.85 2.45 3.87
C HIS A 154 -11.54 3.79 4.17
N ALA A 155 -12.10 4.49 3.17
CA ALA A 155 -12.72 5.80 3.36
C ALA A 155 -13.85 5.79 4.41
N ALA A 156 -14.66 4.73 4.46
CA ALA A 156 -15.72 4.60 5.45
C ALA A 156 -15.22 4.39 6.88
N LEU A 157 -14.01 3.84 7.05
CA LEU A 157 -13.35 3.65 8.35
C LEU A 157 -12.69 4.94 8.84
N ALA A 158 -12.13 5.73 7.92
CA ALA A 158 -11.33 6.91 8.25
C ALA A 158 -12.14 8.00 8.98
N ASP A 159 -11.48 8.70 9.90
CA ASP A 159 -11.95 9.94 10.52
C ASP A 159 -11.55 11.17 9.71
N ARG A 160 -10.44 11.05 8.95
CA ARG A 160 -9.90 12.13 8.11
C ARG A 160 -9.49 11.64 6.73
N ILE A 161 -9.64 12.52 5.75
CA ILE A 161 -9.22 12.29 4.38
C ILE A 161 -8.26 13.40 3.96
N LEU A 162 -7.06 13.03 3.56
CA LEU A 162 -6.14 13.90 2.85
C LEU A 162 -6.47 13.88 1.36
N VAL A 163 -6.88 15.02 0.81
CA VAL A 163 -7.38 15.12 -0.57
C VAL A 163 -6.37 15.86 -1.45
N GLY A 164 -6.00 15.24 -2.58
CA GLY A 164 -5.23 15.90 -3.63
C GLY A 164 -6.06 16.96 -4.36
N LEU A 165 -5.53 18.18 -4.49
CA LEU A 165 -6.20 19.32 -5.11
C LEU A 165 -5.61 19.66 -6.48
N ASP A 166 -6.44 20.27 -7.32
CA ASP A 166 -6.01 20.98 -8.53
C ASP A 166 -4.80 21.90 -8.21
N GLY A 167 -3.80 21.85 -9.07
CA GLY A 167 -2.50 22.52 -8.86
C GLY A 167 -1.54 21.80 -7.90
N GLY A 168 -1.84 20.57 -7.46
CA GLY A 168 -0.95 19.76 -6.64
C GLY A 168 -0.91 20.15 -5.16
N GLY A 169 -1.92 20.87 -4.67
CA GLY A 169 -2.11 21.15 -3.24
C GLY A 169 -2.71 19.96 -2.50
N LEU A 170 -2.72 20.01 -1.17
CA LEU A 170 -3.36 19.01 -0.31
C LEU A 170 -4.31 19.69 0.67
N ALA A 171 -5.45 19.06 0.94
CA ALA A 171 -6.40 19.51 1.95
C ALA A 171 -6.78 18.38 2.91
N TRP A 172 -7.03 18.76 4.16
CA TRP A 172 -7.50 17.90 5.24
C TRP A 172 -9.00 18.07 5.43
N VAL A 173 -9.73 16.95 5.43
CA VAL A 173 -11.20 16.93 5.46
C VAL A 173 -11.68 15.94 6.52
N ASP A 174 -12.71 16.31 7.27
CA ASP A 174 -13.44 15.38 8.13
C ASP A 174 -14.25 14.39 7.28
N ALA A 175 -13.89 13.10 7.33
CA ALA A 175 -14.53 12.05 6.55
C ALA A 175 -16.03 11.90 6.87
N LYS A 176 -16.41 12.24 8.10
CA LYS A 176 -17.78 12.17 8.63
C LYS A 176 -18.46 13.55 8.62
N GLY A 177 -17.81 14.54 8.02
CA GLY A 177 -18.25 15.93 7.96
C GLY A 177 -19.36 16.19 6.95
N GLN A 178 -20.02 17.35 7.11
CA GLN A 178 -21.07 17.79 6.18
C GLN A 178 -20.51 17.95 4.75
N GLY A 179 -21.22 17.40 3.76
CA GLY A 179 -20.84 17.50 2.34
C GLY A 179 -19.84 16.45 1.90
N VAL A 180 -19.49 15.46 2.73
CA VAL A 180 -18.74 14.28 2.33
C VAL A 180 -19.70 13.11 2.12
N VAL A 181 -19.66 12.51 0.93
CA VAL A 181 -20.47 11.34 0.56
C VAL A 181 -19.55 10.21 0.15
N ILE A 182 -19.59 9.12 0.91
CA ILE A 182 -18.76 7.94 0.70
C ILE A 182 -19.63 6.81 0.14
N GLU A 183 -19.25 6.28 -1.01
CA GLU A 183 -19.93 5.19 -1.71
C GLU A 183 -18.97 4.00 -1.85
N ASP A 184 -19.38 2.83 -1.34
CA ASP A 184 -18.64 1.58 -1.50
C ASP A 184 -18.64 1.17 -2.98
N LEU A 185 -17.45 0.88 -3.52
CA LEU A 185 -17.28 0.43 -4.90
C LEU A 185 -17.32 -1.09 -5.06
N GLY A 186 -17.37 -1.86 -3.97
CA GLY A 186 -17.37 -3.32 -4.01
C GLY A 186 -16.07 -3.88 -4.59
N GLY A 187 -14.93 -3.38 -4.11
CA GLY A 187 -13.61 -3.81 -4.53
C GLY A 187 -13.39 -5.32 -4.39
N ILE A 188 -12.56 -5.91 -5.26
CA ILE A 188 -12.29 -7.35 -5.25
C ILE A 188 -11.39 -7.76 -4.07
N ASP A 189 -10.45 -6.91 -3.66
CA ASP A 189 -9.61 -7.12 -2.49
C ASP A 189 -10.40 -6.73 -1.24
N ARG A 190 -10.95 -7.75 -0.56
CA ARG A 190 -11.74 -7.56 0.65
C ARG A 190 -10.89 -7.22 1.88
N THR A 191 -9.56 -7.31 1.79
CA THR A 191 -8.65 -6.83 2.86
C THR A 191 -8.45 -5.31 2.82
N ARG A 192 -8.71 -4.68 1.67
CA ARG A 192 -8.56 -3.24 1.44
C ARG A 192 -9.76 -2.70 0.64
N PRO A 193 -10.94 -2.55 1.26
CA PRO A 193 -12.13 -2.02 0.61
C PRO A 193 -11.88 -0.60 0.10
N VAL A 194 -12.44 -0.31 -1.06
CA VAL A 194 -12.23 0.95 -1.78
C VAL A 194 -13.54 1.66 -2.04
N TYR A 195 -13.48 2.98 -1.96
CA TYR A 195 -14.65 3.84 -2.00
C TYR A 195 -14.49 4.95 -3.03
N LYS A 196 -15.62 5.46 -3.51
CA LYS A 196 -15.71 6.75 -4.17
C LYS A 196 -16.16 7.77 -3.15
N VAL A 197 -15.49 8.92 -3.14
CA VAL A 197 -15.75 10.00 -2.18
C VAL A 197 -16.08 11.26 -2.96
N ARG A 198 -17.30 11.76 -2.78
CA ARG A 198 -17.75 13.04 -3.33
C ARG A 198 -17.74 14.12 -2.26
N PHE A 199 -17.24 15.28 -2.63
CA PHE A 199 -17.21 16.48 -1.82
C PHE A 199 -18.17 17.51 -2.42
N GLU A 200 -19.24 17.82 -1.70
CA GLU A 200 -20.32 18.73 -2.09
C GLU A 200 -20.24 20.02 -1.26
N GLY A 201 -19.11 20.73 -1.39
CA GLY A 201 -18.82 21.88 -0.54
C GLY A 201 -18.51 21.47 0.90
N ALA A 202 -17.70 20.43 1.09
CA ALA A 202 -17.27 19.97 2.40
C ALA A 202 -16.30 20.98 3.05
N PRO A 203 -16.41 21.32 4.35
CA PRO A 203 -15.39 22.10 5.04
C PRO A 203 -14.02 21.42 4.91
N ALA A 204 -13.01 22.18 4.50
CA ALA A 204 -11.68 21.67 4.25
C ALA A 204 -10.61 22.67 4.71
N GLU A 205 -9.58 22.15 5.36
CA GLU A 205 -8.38 22.89 5.72
C GLU A 205 -7.30 22.65 4.66
N VAL A 206 -6.84 23.70 3.98
CA VAL A 206 -5.72 23.57 3.03
C VAL A 206 -4.42 23.52 3.82
N LEU A 207 -3.51 22.62 3.44
CA LEU A 207 -2.20 22.51 4.07
C LEU A 207 -1.26 23.60 3.52
N GLU A 208 -0.63 24.37 4.42
CA GLU A 208 0.01 25.66 4.13
C GLU A 208 1.55 25.62 4.07
N GLY A 209 2.14 24.43 4.09
CA GLY A 209 3.59 24.21 4.02
C GLY A 209 4.22 24.42 2.63
N GLY A 210 3.38 24.56 1.60
CA GLY A 210 3.80 24.89 0.23
C GLY A 210 3.22 23.95 -0.83
N SER A 211 3.01 24.47 -2.04
CA SER A 211 2.64 23.68 -3.22
C SER A 211 3.91 23.11 -3.88
N GLY A 212 3.94 21.81 -4.15
CA GLY A 212 5.09 21.17 -4.84
C GLY A 212 5.38 19.72 -4.44
N ASN A 213 4.84 19.25 -3.31
CA ASN A 213 5.22 17.95 -2.74
C ASN A 213 4.24 16.82 -3.08
N ALA A 214 3.25 17.07 -3.93
CA ALA A 214 2.27 16.06 -4.34
C ALA A 214 2.91 14.85 -5.04
N TRP A 215 3.93 15.08 -5.87
CA TRP A 215 4.65 13.98 -6.51
C TRP A 215 5.43 13.14 -5.49
N GLN A 216 6.07 13.75 -4.49
CA GLN A 216 6.76 13.00 -3.43
C GLN A 216 5.78 12.09 -2.65
N LEU A 217 4.55 12.55 -2.39
CA LEU A 217 3.52 11.73 -1.77
C LEU A 217 3.10 10.54 -2.67
N VAL A 218 2.85 10.80 -3.96
CA VAL A 218 2.48 9.75 -4.93
C VAL A 218 3.61 8.74 -5.14
N GLU A 219 4.87 9.19 -5.08
CA GLU A 219 6.06 8.35 -5.13
C GLU A 219 6.22 7.50 -3.87
N THR A 220 5.98 8.07 -2.68
CA THR A 220 5.94 7.28 -1.43
C THR A 220 4.88 6.18 -1.55
N ALA A 221 3.68 6.50 -2.06
CA ALA A 221 2.64 5.50 -2.31
C ALA A 221 3.09 4.40 -3.27
N ALA A 222 3.77 4.78 -4.36
CA ALA A 222 4.35 3.82 -5.31
C ALA A 222 5.36 2.87 -4.66
N VAL A 223 6.22 3.36 -3.76
CA VAL A 223 7.17 2.55 -2.99
C VAL A 223 6.45 1.56 -2.08
N LEU A 224 5.47 2.03 -1.29
CA LEU A 224 4.73 1.19 -0.35
C LEU A 224 3.90 0.11 -1.07
N LEU A 225 3.25 0.45 -2.18
CA LEU A 225 2.52 -0.51 -3.01
C LEU A 225 3.45 -1.55 -3.65
N ALA A 226 4.67 -1.15 -4.01
CA ALA A 226 5.66 -2.09 -4.52
C ALA A 226 6.14 -3.05 -3.43
N ALA A 227 6.39 -2.56 -2.21
CA ALA A 227 6.78 -3.39 -1.08
C ALA A 227 5.66 -4.38 -0.69
N ASP A 228 4.41 -3.93 -0.59
CA ASP A 228 3.25 -4.80 -0.30
C ASP A 228 3.07 -5.90 -1.37
N ALA A 229 3.20 -5.54 -2.65
CA ALA A 229 3.15 -6.50 -3.75
C ALA A 229 4.32 -7.49 -3.74
N PHE A 230 5.52 -7.05 -3.33
CA PHE A 230 6.68 -7.93 -3.14
C PHE A 230 6.39 -8.96 -2.04
N GLY A 231 5.98 -8.52 -0.85
CA GLY A 231 5.62 -9.42 0.25
C GLY A 231 4.50 -10.39 -0.14
N SER A 232 3.46 -9.87 -0.80
CA SER A 232 2.36 -10.70 -1.31
C SER A 232 2.83 -11.79 -2.28
N ALA A 233 3.75 -11.46 -3.20
CA ALA A 233 4.31 -12.43 -4.14
C ALA A 233 5.25 -13.43 -3.48
N THR A 234 6.00 -13.02 -2.45
CA THR A 234 6.79 -13.94 -1.61
C THR A 234 5.89 -14.98 -0.95
N LYS A 235 4.75 -14.56 -0.40
CA LYS A 235 3.79 -15.50 0.19
C LYS A 235 3.22 -16.50 -0.81
N LEU A 236 2.98 -16.06 -2.04
CA LEU A 236 2.51 -16.95 -3.10
C LEU A 236 3.50 -18.07 -3.40
N ILE A 237 4.81 -17.79 -3.37
CA ILE A 237 5.84 -18.82 -3.53
C ILE A 237 5.73 -19.87 -2.42
N ASP A 238 5.56 -19.45 -1.16
CA ASP A 238 5.41 -20.38 -0.03
C ASP A 238 4.18 -21.28 -0.19
N LEU A 239 3.05 -20.69 -0.60
CA LEU A 239 1.81 -21.44 -0.85
C LEU A 239 1.96 -22.43 -2.00
N ASP A 240 2.60 -22.00 -3.10
CA ASP A 240 2.86 -22.86 -4.25
C ASP A 240 3.77 -24.04 -3.89
N VAL A 241 4.82 -23.80 -3.10
CA VAL A 241 5.72 -24.86 -2.61
C VAL A 241 4.96 -25.82 -1.71
N ALA A 242 4.23 -25.32 -0.72
CA ALA A 242 3.46 -26.15 0.20
C ALA A 242 2.45 -27.03 -0.55
N TYR A 243 1.65 -26.43 -1.44
CA TYR A 243 0.68 -27.16 -2.24
C TYR A 243 1.35 -28.19 -3.17
N ALA A 244 2.46 -27.84 -3.81
CA ALA A 244 3.17 -28.76 -4.70
C ALA A 244 3.74 -29.99 -3.98
N MET A 245 4.16 -29.82 -2.72
CA MET A 245 4.69 -30.90 -1.88
C MET A 245 3.60 -31.84 -1.37
N GLU A 246 2.38 -31.33 -1.13
CA GLU A 246 1.27 -32.13 -0.61
C GLU A 246 0.41 -32.76 -1.70
N ARG A 247 0.19 -32.06 -2.82
CA ARG A 247 -0.73 -32.52 -3.86
C ARG A 247 -0.13 -33.68 -4.65
N GLU A 248 -0.80 -34.83 -4.64
CA GLU A 248 -0.40 -35.99 -5.44
C GLU A 248 -1.16 -36.10 -6.77
N GLN A 249 -0.44 -36.38 -7.86
CA GLN A 249 -0.98 -36.80 -9.16
C GLN A 249 -0.05 -37.84 -9.79
N PHE A 250 -0.61 -38.77 -10.56
CA PHE A 250 0.15 -39.87 -11.17
C PHE A 250 0.98 -40.68 -10.14
N GLY A 251 0.47 -40.80 -8.91
CA GLY A 251 1.07 -41.59 -7.84
C GLY A 251 2.28 -40.97 -7.13
N GLN A 252 2.50 -39.66 -7.27
CA GLN A 252 3.56 -38.93 -6.56
C GLN A 252 3.18 -37.45 -6.33
N PRO A 253 3.83 -36.75 -5.39
CA PRO A 253 3.69 -35.31 -5.24
C PRO A 253 4.01 -34.56 -6.53
N ILE A 254 3.23 -33.53 -6.86
CA ILE A 254 3.42 -32.76 -8.09
C ILE A 254 4.76 -32.01 -8.10
N ALA A 255 5.34 -31.74 -6.93
CA ALA A 255 6.68 -31.21 -6.78
C ALA A 255 7.78 -32.07 -7.46
N GLN A 256 7.52 -33.34 -7.79
CA GLN A 256 8.49 -34.18 -8.50
C GLN A 256 8.59 -33.85 -10.00
N PHE A 257 7.56 -33.25 -10.60
CA PHE A 257 7.55 -32.91 -12.02
C PHE A 257 8.41 -31.67 -12.30
N GLN A 258 9.32 -31.77 -13.28
CA GLN A 258 10.22 -30.66 -13.63
C GLN A 258 9.47 -29.38 -14.03
N ALA A 259 8.32 -29.50 -14.71
CA ALA A 259 7.52 -28.33 -15.09
C ALA A 259 7.05 -27.52 -13.87
N ILE A 260 6.67 -28.19 -12.77
CA ILE A 260 6.27 -27.54 -11.52
C ILE A 260 7.49 -26.87 -10.87
N LYS A 261 8.61 -27.60 -10.75
CA LYS A 261 9.87 -27.04 -10.22
C LYS A 261 10.31 -25.79 -10.98
N HIS A 262 10.28 -25.83 -12.31
CA HIS A 262 10.65 -24.68 -13.15
C HIS A 262 9.69 -23.51 -12.99
N THR A 263 8.39 -23.76 -12.82
CA THR A 263 7.40 -22.71 -12.60
C THR A 263 7.68 -21.98 -11.29
N VAL A 264 7.78 -22.71 -10.18
CA VAL A 264 8.08 -22.12 -8.86
C VAL A 264 9.45 -21.43 -8.84
N ALA A 265 10.48 -22.06 -9.43
CA ALA A 265 11.79 -21.45 -9.54
C ALA A 265 11.77 -20.15 -10.35
N ARG A 266 10.98 -20.10 -11.43
CA ARG A 266 10.84 -18.89 -12.25
C ARG A 266 10.15 -17.77 -11.49
N ILE A 267 9.05 -18.05 -10.79
CA ILE A 267 8.39 -17.08 -9.91
C ILE A 267 9.42 -16.54 -8.90
N GLY A 268 10.17 -17.42 -8.24
CA GLY A 268 11.25 -17.03 -7.32
C GLY A 268 12.29 -16.11 -7.99
N THR A 269 12.75 -16.43 -9.19
CA THR A 269 13.71 -15.59 -9.92
C THR A 269 13.14 -14.29 -10.47
N ASP A 270 11.82 -14.19 -10.65
CA ASP A 270 11.14 -12.96 -11.09
C ASP A 270 10.89 -12.00 -9.91
N ILE A 271 10.74 -12.52 -8.68
CA ILE A 271 10.41 -11.73 -7.49
C ILE A 271 11.66 -11.38 -6.68
N GLU A 272 12.47 -12.36 -6.29
CA GLU A 272 13.58 -12.19 -5.34
C GLU A 272 14.56 -11.06 -5.73
N PRO A 273 15.02 -10.95 -6.98
CA PRO A 273 15.94 -9.87 -7.38
C PRO A 273 15.30 -8.48 -7.30
N ALA A 274 13.97 -8.39 -7.28
CA ALA A 274 13.25 -7.12 -7.28
C ALA A 274 13.22 -6.46 -5.88
N ARG A 275 13.62 -7.17 -4.82
CA ARG A 275 13.67 -6.61 -3.44
C ARG A 275 14.49 -5.32 -3.37
N ALA A 276 15.67 -5.35 -3.98
CA ALA A 276 16.57 -4.21 -4.01
C ALA A 276 15.95 -2.97 -4.69
N LEU A 277 14.96 -3.14 -5.58
CA LEU A 277 14.32 -2.02 -6.27
C LEU A 277 13.50 -1.17 -5.30
N PHE A 278 12.68 -1.78 -4.44
CA PHE A 278 11.87 -1.00 -3.50
C PHE A 278 12.70 -0.53 -2.30
N TRP A 279 13.70 -1.29 -1.84
CA TRP A 279 14.66 -0.80 -0.83
C TRP A 279 15.37 0.46 -1.31
N TYR A 280 15.91 0.42 -2.54
CA TYR A 280 16.57 1.59 -3.12
C TYR A 280 15.59 2.75 -3.33
N ALA A 281 14.39 2.48 -3.85
CA ALA A 281 13.39 3.52 -4.05
C ALA A 281 12.95 4.19 -2.74
N ALA A 282 12.79 3.41 -1.66
CA ALA A 282 12.48 3.92 -0.33
C ALA A 282 13.64 4.75 0.23
N HIS A 283 14.88 4.26 0.16
CA HIS A 283 16.06 5.01 0.58
C HIS A 283 16.22 6.35 -0.17
N CYS A 284 15.91 6.38 -1.47
CA CYS A 284 15.96 7.62 -2.24
C CYS A 284 14.96 8.68 -1.76
N GLN A 285 13.83 8.30 -1.15
CA GLN A 285 12.84 9.25 -0.64
C GLN A 285 13.40 10.16 0.46
N ASP A 286 14.38 9.66 1.24
CA ASP A 286 14.98 10.39 2.36
C ASP A 286 16.40 10.87 2.04
N ALA A 287 17.18 10.10 1.26
CA ALA A 287 18.61 10.36 1.07
C ALA A 287 19.02 10.88 -0.32
N ILE A 288 18.21 10.66 -1.37
CA ILE A 288 18.60 10.94 -2.77
C ILE A 288 17.41 11.49 -3.57
N GLU A 289 16.97 12.70 -3.24
CA GLU A 289 15.79 13.35 -3.83
C GLU A 289 15.79 13.33 -5.37
N ALA A 290 16.94 13.55 -6.00
CA ALA A 290 17.07 13.58 -7.46
C ALA A 290 16.74 12.23 -8.14
N GLU A 291 16.89 11.10 -7.43
CA GLU A 291 16.59 9.76 -7.95
C GLU A 291 15.24 9.23 -7.45
N ALA A 292 14.66 9.85 -6.42
CA ALA A 292 13.45 9.39 -5.73
C ALA A 292 12.30 9.08 -6.69
N GLY A 293 11.99 10.00 -7.61
CA GLY A 293 10.90 9.83 -8.56
C GLY A 293 11.14 8.73 -9.60
N ARG A 294 12.37 8.61 -10.11
CA ARG A 294 12.73 7.57 -11.06
C ARG A 294 12.73 6.20 -10.39
N ALA A 295 13.32 6.09 -9.20
CA ALA A 295 13.40 4.84 -8.44
C ALA A 295 12.01 4.33 -8.03
N ALA A 296 11.13 5.21 -7.52
CA ALA A 296 9.74 4.86 -7.19
C ALA A 296 8.96 4.37 -8.42
N SER A 297 9.13 5.04 -9.57
CA SER A 297 8.46 4.65 -10.82
C SER A 297 8.89 3.27 -11.30
N VAL A 298 10.20 2.99 -11.27
CA VAL A 298 10.75 1.68 -11.64
C VAL A 298 10.28 0.60 -10.67
N ALA A 299 10.35 0.84 -9.36
CA ALA A 299 9.92 -0.13 -8.35
C ALA A 299 8.43 -0.48 -8.51
N LYS A 300 7.55 0.53 -8.57
CA LYS A 300 6.11 0.34 -8.76
C LYS A 300 5.78 -0.42 -10.04
N ALA A 301 6.37 -0.01 -11.17
CA ALA A 301 6.09 -0.64 -12.45
C ALA A 301 6.62 -2.06 -12.54
N HIS A 302 7.85 -2.32 -12.07
CA HIS A 302 8.47 -3.62 -12.20
C HIS A 302 7.87 -4.64 -11.24
N ILE A 303 7.84 -4.31 -9.94
CA ILE A 303 7.45 -5.27 -8.90
C ILE A 303 5.97 -5.64 -9.05
N THR A 304 5.06 -4.67 -9.20
CA THR A 304 3.63 -5.00 -9.29
C THR A 304 3.26 -5.75 -10.57
N ASP A 305 4.03 -5.58 -11.66
CA ASP A 305 3.85 -6.36 -12.88
C ASP A 305 4.38 -7.79 -12.74
N ARG A 306 5.53 -7.98 -12.08
CA ARG A 306 6.07 -9.32 -11.76
C ARG A 306 5.18 -10.06 -10.76
N ALA A 307 4.74 -9.39 -9.69
CA ALA A 307 3.83 -9.94 -8.70
C ALA A 307 2.50 -10.40 -9.32
N MET A 308 1.94 -9.64 -10.27
CA MET A 308 0.72 -10.06 -10.96
C MET A 308 0.93 -11.29 -11.86
N ASN A 309 2.12 -11.45 -12.46
CA ASN A 309 2.44 -12.67 -13.20
C ASN A 309 2.62 -13.86 -12.25
N ALA A 310 3.31 -13.67 -11.12
CA ALA A 310 3.41 -14.67 -10.06
C ALA A 310 2.00 -15.13 -9.62
N ALA A 311 1.10 -14.19 -9.32
CA ALA A 311 -0.26 -14.49 -8.92
C ALA A 311 -1.04 -15.32 -9.95
N ARG A 312 -0.92 -15.03 -11.25
CA ARG A 312 -1.56 -15.82 -12.31
C ARG A 312 -1.02 -17.25 -12.35
N GLU A 313 0.30 -17.39 -12.22
CA GLU A 313 0.96 -18.68 -12.27
C GLU A 313 0.69 -19.53 -11.04
N SER A 314 0.59 -18.92 -9.86
CA SER A 314 0.17 -19.60 -8.64
C SER A 314 -1.24 -20.17 -8.78
N VAL A 315 -2.18 -19.41 -9.38
CA VAL A 315 -3.53 -19.92 -9.69
C VAL A 315 -3.47 -21.10 -10.64
N GLU A 316 -2.67 -21.03 -11.71
CA GLU A 316 -2.50 -22.14 -12.66
C GLU A 316 -1.86 -23.37 -12.03
N LEU A 317 -0.84 -23.20 -11.17
CA LEU A 317 -0.16 -24.27 -10.44
C LEU A 317 -1.12 -25.01 -9.52
N HIS A 318 -2.06 -24.29 -8.89
CA HIS A 318 -3.12 -24.87 -8.07
C HIS A 318 -4.22 -25.56 -8.91
N GLY A 319 -4.24 -25.35 -10.23
CA GLY A 319 -5.19 -25.95 -11.16
C GLY A 319 -6.63 -25.51 -10.88
N GLY A 320 -7.59 -26.43 -11.01
CA GLY A 320 -9.00 -26.12 -10.72
C GLY A 320 -9.25 -25.60 -9.29
N TYR A 321 -8.42 -26.00 -8.33
CA TYR A 321 -8.51 -25.51 -6.95
C TYR A 321 -8.18 -24.01 -6.86
N GLY A 322 -7.23 -23.50 -7.66
CA GLY A 322 -6.87 -22.08 -7.70
C GLY A 322 -8.01 -21.14 -8.09
N PHE A 323 -9.08 -21.66 -8.70
CA PHE A 323 -10.29 -20.92 -9.06
C PHE A 323 -11.42 -21.02 -8.03
N THR A 324 -11.24 -21.82 -6.99
CA THR A 324 -12.24 -22.01 -5.94
C THR A 324 -12.14 -20.91 -4.88
N TRP A 325 -13.22 -20.70 -4.13
CA TRP A 325 -13.17 -19.74 -3.02
C TRP A 325 -12.25 -20.26 -1.91
N GLU A 326 -12.19 -21.56 -1.71
CA GLU A 326 -11.45 -22.23 -0.65
C GLU A 326 -9.93 -22.08 -0.80
N CYS A 327 -9.42 -21.92 -2.03
CA CYS A 327 -8.00 -21.68 -2.25
C CYS A 327 -7.58 -20.30 -1.73
N GLU A 328 -6.51 -20.24 -0.97
CA GLU A 328 -6.07 -19.02 -0.28
C GLU A 328 -5.33 -18.06 -1.22
N VAL A 329 -4.72 -18.57 -2.30
CA VAL A 329 -4.03 -17.80 -3.35
C VAL A 329 -4.85 -16.62 -3.85
N GLN A 330 -6.20 -16.76 -3.90
CA GLN A 330 -7.05 -15.67 -4.38
C GLN A 330 -6.93 -14.39 -3.54
N MET A 331 -6.63 -14.49 -2.24
CA MET A 331 -6.56 -13.33 -1.35
C MET A 331 -5.37 -12.46 -1.75
N TRP A 332 -4.19 -13.05 -1.92
CA TRP A 332 -3.01 -12.34 -2.45
C TRP A 332 -3.16 -11.95 -3.92
N PHE A 333 -3.78 -12.77 -4.76
CA PHE A 333 -4.06 -12.40 -6.15
C PHE A 333 -4.85 -11.09 -6.26
N LYS A 334 -5.91 -10.96 -5.44
CA LYS A 334 -6.76 -9.76 -5.41
C LYS A 334 -6.02 -8.57 -4.79
N ARG A 335 -5.23 -8.80 -3.74
CA ARG A 335 -4.37 -7.78 -3.12
C ARG A 335 -3.37 -7.19 -4.12
N ILE A 336 -2.61 -8.05 -4.80
CA ILE A 336 -1.66 -7.68 -5.86
C ILE A 336 -2.36 -6.96 -7.02
N MET A 337 -3.59 -7.36 -7.38
CA MET A 337 -4.33 -6.67 -8.43
C MET A 337 -4.66 -5.22 -8.04
N LEU A 338 -5.04 -4.99 -6.79
CA LEU A 338 -5.22 -3.64 -6.26
C LEU A 338 -3.90 -2.87 -6.30
N ASP A 339 -2.80 -3.43 -5.77
CA ASP A 339 -1.49 -2.76 -5.77
C ASP A 339 -1.00 -2.39 -7.17
N ARG A 340 -1.24 -3.27 -8.15
CA ARG A 340 -0.90 -3.02 -9.55
C ARG A 340 -1.69 -1.87 -10.16
N SER A 341 -2.95 -1.68 -9.75
CA SER A 341 -3.86 -0.71 -10.36
C SER A 341 -3.93 0.65 -9.67
N LEU A 342 -3.74 0.67 -8.35
CA LEU A 342 -3.88 1.85 -7.52
C LEU A 342 -2.77 2.86 -7.85
N LEU A 343 -3.18 4.12 -8.04
CA LEU A 343 -2.30 5.25 -8.36
C LEU A 343 -1.42 5.01 -9.59
N GLY A 344 -2.01 4.43 -10.64
CA GLY A 344 -1.37 4.24 -11.93
C GLY A 344 -0.89 2.80 -12.17
N THR A 345 -1.12 2.35 -13.40
CA THR A 345 -0.73 1.03 -13.88
C THR A 345 0.77 0.97 -14.21
N PRO A 346 1.38 -0.24 -14.30
CA PRO A 346 2.79 -0.37 -14.67
C PRO A 346 3.18 0.38 -15.94
N ASP A 347 2.29 0.43 -16.95
CA ASP A 347 2.60 1.10 -18.21
C ASP A 347 2.65 2.62 -18.05
N GLN A 348 1.78 3.20 -17.22
CA GLN A 348 1.80 4.63 -16.93
C GLN A 348 3.05 5.04 -16.13
N TRP A 349 3.51 4.19 -15.21
CA TRP A 349 4.75 4.42 -14.47
C TRP A 349 6.02 4.25 -15.34
N ARG A 350 5.99 3.33 -16.31
CA ARG A 350 7.06 3.20 -17.33
C ARG A 350 7.11 4.42 -18.24
N GLU A 351 5.97 4.91 -18.68
CA GLU A 351 5.87 6.15 -19.48
C GLU A 351 6.46 7.33 -18.72
N ARG A 352 6.08 7.51 -17.45
CA ARG A 352 6.67 8.52 -16.57
C ARG A 352 8.19 8.42 -16.52
N THR A 353 8.71 7.20 -16.39
CA THR A 353 10.16 6.95 -16.33
C THR A 353 10.86 7.32 -17.64
N ALA A 354 10.24 7.03 -18.78
CA ALA A 354 10.77 7.37 -20.10
C ALA A 354 10.86 8.89 -20.29
N VAL A 355 9.80 9.63 -19.92
CA VAL A 355 9.75 11.10 -19.99
C VAL A 355 10.80 11.74 -19.07
N MET A 356 11.02 11.19 -17.88
CA MET A 356 12.05 11.67 -16.94
C MET A 356 13.48 11.48 -17.45
N GLY A 357 13.72 10.44 -18.26
CA GLY A 357 15.06 10.07 -18.72
C GLY A 357 15.54 10.80 -19.98
N GLU A 358 14.77 11.77 -20.50
CA GLU A 358 14.99 12.40 -21.82
C GLU A 358 15.18 11.37 -22.97
N TYR A 359 14.48 10.23 -22.92
CA TYR A 359 14.54 9.20 -23.96
C TYR A 359 13.61 9.46 -25.14
#